data_AF-A0A4Q4Y838-F1
#
_entry.id   AF-A0A4Q4Y838-F1
#
_cell.length_a   1.000
_cell.length_b   1.000
_cell.length_c   1.000
_cell.angle_alpha   90.00
_cell.angle_beta   90.00
_cell.angle_gamma   90.00
#
_symmetry.space_group_name_H-M   'P 1'
#
loop_
_entity.id
_entity.type
_entity.pdbx_description
1 polymer ?
#
loop_
_entity_poly.entity_id
_entity_poly.type
_entity_poly.pdbx_seq_one_letter_code
_entity_poly.pdbx_strand_id
1 'polypeptide(L)'
;MASRAPSWPGIRPVKTCTECKQAKARQQSHLTSHMSNSWEVYARQLTCTVDPAFQRTPARKRLEAMSKELQELRGQRDTETLIKHRASTVGSPSQGSSGTSRHSPREMILDDFELDVDTLEIGGVVVETQAAVEVFKVLGMHLGLPSLVSSDTDLATIRTILSDYAPSNEFAAQVRVYLAVASFANVLSNNSNDEIDSSLVRMLDSELDTLKTTCIDGWTDIAELSVLVAKLHFYALVITRVRPGATSRDILLKLGLGVSMRIAHLAHARLHDNPIETHNLTLQQRQRTHPKNYFRGLAFATVFLLRYFSLNSAVHTDEQQLAANHVMMAHHIFQTCATSPQDECGRAATLFETLARQAPISADATKLRLTDRMGVSILLDAVSTASEVRGRPVEIAEYESPGATSICHKQESYIVNGELPASSAPEPWLAELTLSNNDLWNDTVWDIFNFQAGFPQASLHPPEMHAQL
;
A
#
# COMPACT_ATOMS: atom_id res chain seq x y z
N MET A 1 66.95 -24.56 -36.95
CA MET A 1 65.71 -25.27 -37.33
C MET A 1 64.56 -24.68 -36.53
N ALA A 2 63.72 -23.86 -37.18
CA ALA A 2 62.58 -23.19 -36.56
C ALA A 2 61.29 -23.83 -37.09
N SER A 3 60.49 -24.42 -36.19
CA SER A 3 59.23 -25.08 -36.51
C SER A 3 58.07 -24.08 -36.51
N ARG A 4 57.47 -23.87 -37.68
CA ARG A 4 56.24 -23.09 -37.89
C ARG A 4 55.04 -23.83 -37.26
N ALA A 5 54.28 -23.13 -36.43
CA ALA A 5 52.97 -23.57 -35.95
C ALA A 5 51.88 -23.37 -37.03
N PRO A 6 50.84 -24.22 -37.08
CA PRO A 6 49.78 -24.15 -38.10
C PRO A 6 48.76 -23.04 -37.80
N SER A 7 48.48 -22.22 -38.81
CA SER A 7 47.43 -21.18 -38.81
C SER A 7 46.05 -21.80 -39.03
N TRP A 8 45.21 -21.83 -37.99
CA TRP A 8 43.80 -22.21 -38.12
C TRP A 8 42.96 -21.02 -38.59
N PRO A 9 41.99 -21.22 -39.51
CA PRO A 9 41.13 -20.16 -40.01
C PRO A 9 40.23 -19.62 -38.88
N GLY A 10 40.33 -18.32 -38.63
CA GLY A 10 39.72 -17.63 -37.49
C GLY A 10 38.20 -17.56 -37.56
N ILE A 11 37.52 -18.42 -36.80
CA ILE A 11 36.14 -18.23 -36.38
C ILE A 11 36.16 -17.16 -35.27
N ARG A 12 35.72 -15.93 -35.58
CA ARG A 12 35.58 -14.89 -34.55
C ARG A 12 34.42 -15.28 -33.61
N PRO A 13 34.66 -15.54 -32.32
CA PRO A 13 33.58 -15.92 -31.41
C PRO A 13 32.73 -14.70 -31.09
N VAL A 14 31.54 -14.61 -31.69
CA VAL A 14 30.55 -13.60 -31.30
C VAL A 14 29.75 -14.15 -30.12
N LYS A 15 30.20 -13.87 -28.89
CA LYS A 15 29.57 -14.34 -27.65
C LYS A 15 28.72 -13.25 -27.00
N THR A 16 27.70 -12.75 -27.69
CA THR A 16 26.69 -11.88 -27.06
C THR A 16 25.36 -12.59 -26.90
N CYS A 17 24.78 -12.54 -25.71
CA CYS A 17 23.46 -13.13 -25.45
C CYS A 17 22.36 -12.36 -26.19
N THR A 18 21.21 -13.00 -26.39
CA THR A 18 20.05 -12.47 -27.09
C THR A 18 19.55 -11.15 -26.48
N GLU A 19 19.57 -11.04 -25.15
CA GLU A 19 19.15 -9.83 -24.42
C GLU A 19 20.09 -8.64 -24.64
N CYS A 20 21.40 -8.81 -24.45
CA CYS A 20 22.38 -7.76 -24.74
C CYS A 20 22.38 -7.39 -26.23
N LYS A 21 22.14 -8.37 -27.11
CA LYS A 21 21.87 -8.11 -28.53
C LYS A 21 20.62 -7.22 -28.64
N GLN A 22 19.47 -7.60 -28.12
CA GLN A 22 18.22 -6.85 -28.26
C GLN A 22 18.32 -5.41 -27.72
N ALA A 23 18.99 -5.21 -26.59
CA ALA A 23 19.16 -3.90 -25.93
C ALA A 23 20.24 -3.00 -26.55
N LYS A 24 21.03 -3.50 -27.52
CA LYS A 24 22.27 -2.85 -28.01
C LYS A 24 23.30 -2.53 -26.92
N ALA A 25 23.26 -3.25 -25.80
CA ALA A 25 24.22 -3.07 -24.72
C ALA A 25 25.55 -3.75 -25.03
N ARG A 26 26.67 -3.17 -24.55
CA ARG A 26 27.99 -3.81 -24.63
C ARG A 26 28.10 -4.82 -23.49
N GLN A 27 28.35 -6.09 -23.82
CA GLN A 27 28.58 -7.11 -22.80
C GLN A 27 29.96 -6.89 -22.15
N GLN A 28 29.96 -6.46 -20.89
CA GLN A 28 31.17 -6.36 -20.07
C GLN A 28 31.50 -7.76 -19.51
N SER A 29 32.24 -8.56 -20.29
CA SER A 29 32.76 -9.85 -19.80
C SER A 29 34.01 -9.60 -18.95
N HIS A 30 33.83 -9.29 -17.66
CA HIS A 30 34.96 -9.26 -16.72
C HIS A 30 35.39 -10.70 -16.39
N LEU A 31 36.47 -11.14 -17.05
CA LEU A 31 37.59 -12.00 -16.58
C LEU A 31 37.39 -13.16 -15.57
N THR A 32 36.19 -13.68 -15.34
CA THR A 32 36.03 -14.97 -14.64
C THR A 32 35.66 -16.06 -15.63
N SER A 33 36.65 -16.91 -15.91
CA SER A 33 36.50 -18.12 -16.71
C SER A 33 35.62 -19.11 -15.97
N HIS A 34 34.30 -18.98 -16.11
CA HIS A 34 33.25 -20.03 -16.08
C HIS A 34 31.91 -19.36 -15.74
N MET A 35 31.04 -19.27 -16.75
CA MET A 35 29.59 -18.99 -16.66
C MET A 35 29.13 -17.84 -15.74
N SER A 36 29.65 -16.63 -15.92
CA SER A 36 29.01 -15.43 -15.38
C SER A 36 27.98 -14.87 -16.38
N ASN A 37 26.71 -14.86 -15.99
CA ASN A 37 25.65 -14.14 -16.70
C ASN A 37 26.01 -12.65 -16.76
N SER A 38 25.63 -11.95 -17.83
CA SER A 38 25.78 -10.49 -17.90
C SER A 38 25.04 -9.85 -16.71
N TRP A 39 25.69 -8.92 -15.99
CA TRP A 39 25.09 -8.29 -14.81
C TRP A 39 23.76 -7.60 -15.14
N GLU A 40 23.61 -7.02 -16.34
CA GLU A 40 22.37 -6.37 -16.78
C GLU A 40 21.22 -7.37 -16.94
N VAL A 41 21.54 -8.60 -17.38
CA VAL A 41 20.59 -9.69 -17.57
C VAL A 41 20.20 -10.27 -16.20
N TYR A 42 21.18 -10.40 -15.29
CA TYR A 42 20.95 -10.82 -13.91
C TYR A 42 20.10 -9.81 -13.11
N ALA A 43 20.39 -8.52 -13.21
CA ALA A 43 19.64 -7.45 -12.54
C ALA A 43 18.17 -7.39 -12.98
N ARG A 44 17.86 -7.87 -14.19
CA ARG A 44 16.50 -7.94 -14.74
C ARG A 44 15.85 -9.32 -14.56
N GLN A 45 16.52 -10.26 -13.89
CA GLN A 45 16.09 -11.65 -13.72
C GLN A 45 15.78 -12.36 -15.06
N LEU A 46 16.47 -11.96 -16.14
CA LEU A 46 16.28 -12.55 -17.46
C LEU A 46 17.22 -13.74 -17.66
N THR A 47 16.79 -14.74 -18.44
CA THR A 47 17.64 -15.90 -18.76
C THR A 47 18.65 -15.54 -19.85
N CYS A 48 19.95 -15.63 -19.53
CA CYS A 48 21.03 -15.36 -20.47
C CYS A 48 21.17 -16.49 -21.51
N THR A 49 20.43 -16.39 -22.62
CA THR A 49 20.52 -17.35 -23.73
C THR A 49 21.42 -16.82 -24.84
N VAL A 50 22.30 -17.66 -25.38
CA VAL A 50 23.14 -17.32 -26.53
C VAL A 50 22.59 -18.06 -27.75
N ASP A 51 21.87 -17.34 -28.59
CA ASP A 51 21.39 -17.84 -29.87
C ASP A 51 22.15 -17.14 -31.02
N PRO A 52 22.91 -17.89 -31.84
CA PRO A 52 23.61 -17.33 -33.00
C PRO A 52 22.65 -16.93 -34.13
N ALA A 53 21.46 -17.53 -34.22
CA ALA A 53 20.45 -17.21 -35.24
C ALA A 53 19.57 -16.00 -34.87
N PHE A 54 19.61 -15.56 -33.61
CA PHE A 54 18.80 -14.44 -33.13
C PHE A 54 19.09 -13.13 -33.87
N GLN A 55 18.06 -12.59 -34.52
CA GLN A 55 18.05 -11.25 -35.10
C GLN A 55 17.23 -10.30 -34.22
N ARG A 56 17.72 -9.07 -34.07
CA ARG A 56 17.04 -8.03 -33.27
C ARG A 56 15.68 -7.73 -33.87
N THR A 57 14.66 -7.64 -33.02
CA THR A 57 13.36 -7.13 -33.44
C THR A 57 13.32 -5.61 -33.23
N PRO A 58 13.21 -4.78 -34.28
CA PRO A 58 13.13 -3.33 -34.13
C PRO A 58 11.79 -2.94 -33.49
N ALA A 59 11.77 -2.75 -32.17
CA ALA A 59 10.56 -2.48 -31.39
C ALA A 59 9.74 -1.30 -31.95
N ARG A 60 10.43 -0.24 -32.40
CA ARG A 60 9.79 0.93 -33.03
C ARG A 60 8.96 0.55 -34.27
N LYS A 61 9.52 -0.25 -35.18
CA LYS A 61 8.79 -0.68 -36.39
C LYS A 61 7.59 -1.56 -36.06
N ARG A 62 7.69 -2.38 -35.00
CA ARG A 62 6.58 -3.23 -34.54
C ARG A 62 5.45 -2.40 -33.92
N LEU A 63 5.77 -1.39 -33.13
CA LEU A 63 4.79 -0.44 -32.59
C LEU A 63 4.10 0.38 -33.69
N GLU A 64 4.86 0.87 -34.67
CA GLU A 64 4.31 1.58 -35.84
C GLU A 64 3.37 0.68 -36.65
N ALA A 65 3.71 -0.60 -36.84
CA ALA A 65 2.84 -1.57 -37.52
C ALA A 65 1.55 -1.84 -36.74
N MET A 66 1.63 -2.07 -35.42
CA MET A 66 0.44 -2.28 -34.58
C MET A 66 -0.45 -1.03 -34.51
N SER A 67 0.15 0.15 -34.44
CA SER A 67 -0.61 1.41 -34.45
C SER A 67 -1.36 1.59 -35.77
N LYS A 68 -0.74 1.21 -36.90
CA LYS A 68 -1.38 1.26 -38.22
C LYS A 68 -2.55 0.27 -38.31
N GLU A 69 -2.35 -0.96 -37.85
CA GLU A 69 -3.41 -2.00 -37.83
C GLU A 69 -4.60 -1.59 -36.96
N LEU A 70 -4.36 -1.03 -35.76
CA LEU A 70 -5.42 -0.50 -34.91
C LEU A 70 -6.18 0.66 -35.55
N GLN A 71 -5.49 1.50 -36.33
CA GLN A 71 -6.13 2.61 -37.02
C GLN A 71 -6.99 2.14 -38.20
N GLU A 72 -6.55 1.10 -38.92
CA GLU A 72 -7.35 0.44 -39.96
C GLU A 72 -8.61 -0.21 -39.37
N LEU A 73 -8.49 -0.91 -38.23
CA LEU A 73 -9.64 -1.50 -37.54
C LEU A 73 -10.65 -0.47 -37.04
N ARG A 74 -10.20 0.69 -36.56
CA ARG A 74 -11.09 1.80 -36.17
C ARG A 74 -11.85 2.35 -37.38
N GLY A 75 -11.18 2.54 -38.51
CA GLY A 75 -11.82 3.01 -39.74
C GLY A 75 -12.88 2.03 -40.28
N GLN A 76 -12.66 0.72 -40.14
CA GLN A 76 -13.66 -0.30 -40.51
C GLN A 76 -14.92 -0.20 -39.64
N ARG A 77 -14.76 -0.04 -38.32
CA ARG A 77 -15.90 0.10 -37.38
C ARG A 77 -16.75 1.32 -37.71
N ASP A 78 -16.13 2.46 -38.00
CA ASP A 78 -16.85 3.71 -38.33
C ASP A 78 -17.62 3.61 -39.66
N THR A 79 -17.09 2.84 -40.61
CA THR A 79 -17.77 2.59 -41.89
C THR A 79 -18.99 1.66 -41.69
N GLU A 80 -18.87 0.66 -40.83
CA GLU A 80 -19.95 -0.28 -40.53
C GLU A 80 -21.13 0.39 -39.81
N THR A 81 -20.87 1.30 -38.86
CA THR A 81 -21.91 2.10 -38.20
C THR A 81 -22.64 3.02 -39.19
N LEU A 82 -21.92 3.64 -40.13
CA LEU A 82 -22.53 4.49 -41.17
C LEU A 82 -23.47 3.72 -42.11
N ILE A 83 -23.13 2.47 -42.45
CA ILE A 83 -23.98 1.60 -43.27
C ILE A 83 -25.25 1.20 -42.51
N LYS A 84 -25.14 0.87 -41.21
CA LYS A 84 -26.31 0.55 -40.38
C LYS A 84 -27.27 1.74 -40.22
N HIS A 85 -26.75 2.95 -40.03
CA HIS A 85 -27.62 4.14 -39.89
C HIS A 85 -28.38 4.51 -41.17
N ARG A 86 -27.86 4.17 -42.37
CA ARG A 86 -28.52 4.47 -43.64
C ARG A 86 -29.61 3.47 -44.01
N ALA A 87 -29.58 2.25 -43.47
CA ALA A 87 -30.59 1.22 -43.70
C ALA A 87 -31.88 1.44 -42.88
N SER A 88 -31.85 2.27 -41.83
CA SER A 88 -32.96 2.43 -40.87
C SER A 88 -33.93 3.59 -41.18
N THR A 89 -33.81 4.29 -42.32
CA THR A 89 -34.61 5.51 -42.61
C THR A 89 -35.59 5.36 -43.78
N VAL A 90 -36.16 4.17 -44.02
CA VAL A 90 -37.25 4.00 -44.99
C VAL A 90 -38.45 3.29 -44.36
N GLY A 91 -39.43 4.09 -43.94
CA GLY A 91 -40.88 3.89 -44.16
C GLY A 91 -41.63 2.81 -43.36
N SER A 92 -42.38 3.26 -42.33
CA SER A 92 -43.86 3.17 -42.11
C SER A 92 -44.68 1.92 -42.57
N PRO A 93 -45.97 1.74 -42.18
CA PRO A 93 -46.75 2.11 -40.97
C PRO A 93 -47.66 0.95 -40.41
N SER A 94 -48.27 1.20 -39.24
CA SER A 94 -49.59 0.76 -38.70
C SER A 94 -50.31 -0.55 -39.11
N GLN A 95 -51.00 -1.12 -38.10
CA GLN A 95 -52.01 -2.22 -38.07
C GLN A 95 -51.40 -3.53 -37.56
N GLY A 96 -51.91 -4.23 -36.54
CA GLY A 96 -53.25 -4.37 -36.01
C GLY A 96 -53.46 -5.88 -35.75
N SER A 97 -54.19 -6.23 -34.69
CA SER A 97 -54.75 -7.55 -34.39
C SER A 97 -53.97 -8.53 -33.49
N SER A 98 -54.69 -8.86 -32.42
CA SER A 98 -54.67 -10.00 -31.52
C SER A 98 -54.32 -11.36 -32.15
N GLY A 99 -53.64 -12.20 -31.38
CA GLY A 99 -53.46 -13.61 -31.70
C GLY A 99 -52.67 -14.36 -30.62
N THR A 100 -53.39 -15.05 -29.74
CA THR A 100 -52.87 -16.04 -28.80
C THR A 100 -52.17 -17.19 -29.52
N SER A 101 -50.92 -17.54 -29.17
CA SER A 101 -50.40 -18.90 -29.39
C SER A 101 -49.15 -19.19 -28.54
N ARG A 102 -49.15 -20.38 -27.95
CA ARG A 102 -48.18 -20.88 -26.96
C ARG A 102 -46.90 -21.39 -27.63
N HIS A 103 -45.78 -20.95 -27.04
CA HIS A 103 -44.49 -21.61 -26.84
C HIS A 103 -43.90 -22.51 -27.93
N SER A 104 -42.83 -22.00 -28.55
CA SER A 104 -41.70 -22.76 -29.12
C SER A 104 -40.39 -22.16 -28.55
N PRO A 105 -39.35 -22.94 -28.26
CA PRO A 105 -38.19 -22.48 -27.51
C PRO A 105 -37.09 -21.89 -28.40
N ARG A 106 -36.39 -20.90 -27.82
CA ARG A 106 -34.99 -20.49 -28.09
C ARG A 106 -34.79 -19.26 -28.98
N GLU A 107 -34.54 -18.12 -28.33
CA GLU A 107 -33.46 -17.18 -28.67
C GLU A 107 -33.26 -16.21 -27.50
N MET A 108 -32.12 -16.32 -26.81
CA MET A 108 -31.70 -15.37 -25.79
C MET A 108 -31.20 -14.11 -26.48
N ILE A 109 -32.09 -13.13 -26.62
CA ILE A 109 -31.76 -11.76 -26.94
C ILE A 109 -31.32 -11.10 -25.63
N LEU A 110 -30.01 -10.89 -25.50
CA LEU A 110 -29.37 -10.05 -24.48
C LEU A 110 -29.53 -8.60 -24.93
N ASP A 111 -30.63 -7.96 -24.56
CA ASP A 111 -30.77 -6.51 -24.67
C ASP A 111 -31.83 -6.03 -23.66
N ASP A 112 -31.37 -5.90 -22.42
CA ASP A 112 -31.89 -5.03 -21.36
C ASP A 112 -31.06 -5.30 -20.10
N PHE A 113 -29.86 -4.69 -20.04
CA PHE A 113 -29.18 -4.46 -18.77
C PHE A 113 -29.75 -3.19 -18.15
N GLU A 114 -31.00 -3.27 -17.66
CA GLU A 114 -31.40 -2.41 -16.54
C GLU A 114 -30.45 -2.78 -15.38
N LEU A 115 -29.46 -1.90 -15.15
CA LEU A 115 -28.57 -2.03 -14.01
C LEU A 115 -29.39 -1.78 -12.74
N ASP A 116 -29.53 -2.87 -11.99
CA ASP A 116 -30.17 -2.97 -10.68
C ASP A 116 -29.50 -2.03 -9.65
N VAL A 117 -30.24 -1.65 -8.62
CA VAL A 117 -30.00 -0.52 -7.70
C VAL A 117 -28.76 -0.68 -6.77
N ASP A 118 -27.91 -1.69 -6.98
CA ASP A 118 -26.79 -2.05 -6.08
C ASP A 118 -25.38 -1.79 -6.66
N THR A 119 -25.24 -0.77 -7.51
CA THR A 119 -23.92 -0.33 -7.99
C THR A 119 -23.68 1.16 -7.73
N LEU A 120 -22.45 1.48 -7.31
CA LEU A 120 -21.95 2.83 -7.08
C LEU A 120 -20.95 3.16 -8.20
N GLU A 121 -21.29 4.14 -9.04
CA GLU A 121 -20.39 4.61 -10.10
C GLU A 121 -19.41 5.65 -9.55
N ILE A 122 -18.11 5.36 -9.59
CA ILE A 122 -17.05 6.30 -9.21
C ILE A 122 -16.16 6.56 -10.44
N GLY A 123 -16.26 7.75 -11.03
CA GLY A 123 -15.35 8.21 -12.09
C GLY A 123 -15.43 7.46 -13.42
N GLY A 124 -16.62 6.97 -13.80
CA GLY A 124 -16.83 6.19 -15.03
C GLY A 124 -16.51 4.70 -14.91
N VAL A 125 -16.26 4.22 -13.68
CA VAL A 125 -16.11 2.80 -13.35
C VAL A 125 -17.28 2.41 -12.43
N VAL A 126 -18.06 1.43 -12.86
CA VAL A 126 -19.18 0.88 -12.09
C VAL A 126 -18.62 -0.14 -11.10
N VAL A 127 -18.80 0.13 -9.81
CA VAL A 127 -18.32 -0.70 -8.71
C VAL A 127 -19.53 -1.15 -7.89
N GLU A 128 -19.57 -2.39 -7.43
CA GLU A 128 -20.61 -2.83 -6.50
C GLU A 128 -20.55 -1.96 -5.23
N THR A 129 -21.69 -1.44 -4.75
CA THR A 129 -21.74 -0.49 -3.61
C THR A 129 -21.03 -1.05 -2.37
N GLN A 130 -20.98 -2.38 -2.25
CA GLN A 130 -20.26 -3.13 -1.22
C GLN A 130 -18.72 -3.09 -1.36
N ALA A 131 -18.18 -3.06 -2.57
CA ALA A 131 -16.74 -2.92 -2.84
C ALA A 131 -16.25 -1.47 -2.67
N ALA A 132 -17.11 -0.47 -2.90
CA ALA A 132 -16.81 0.93 -2.59
C ALA A 132 -16.66 1.19 -1.08
N VAL A 133 -17.44 0.49 -0.26
CA VAL A 133 -17.43 0.59 1.21
C VAL A 133 -16.23 -0.12 1.85
N GLU A 134 -15.77 -1.21 1.24
CA GLU A 134 -14.50 -1.91 1.56
C GLU A 134 -13.25 -1.04 1.30
N VAL A 135 -13.28 -0.20 0.25
CA VAL A 135 -12.19 0.69 -0.16
C VAL A 135 -12.04 1.92 0.76
N PHE A 136 -13.12 2.42 1.36
CA PHE A 136 -13.09 3.63 2.22
C PHE A 136 -12.67 3.38 3.68
N LYS A 137 -12.68 2.13 4.18
CA LYS A 137 -12.57 1.85 5.64
C LYS A 137 -11.28 1.18 6.09
N VAL A 138 -10.57 0.57 5.16
CA VAL A 138 -9.36 -0.25 5.39
C VAL A 138 -8.06 0.59 5.34
N LEU A 139 -8.13 1.89 5.00
CA LEU A 139 -6.98 2.78 4.83
C LEU A 139 -6.74 3.77 5.99
N GLY A 140 -7.76 4.13 6.78
CA GLY A 140 -7.62 5.21 7.78
C GLY A 140 -6.55 4.95 8.84
N MET A 141 -6.68 3.84 9.58
CA MET A 141 -5.77 3.51 10.70
C MET A 141 -4.31 3.32 10.25
N HIS A 142 -4.06 2.67 9.11
CA HIS A 142 -2.70 2.44 8.61
C HIS A 142 -2.05 3.71 8.04
N LEU A 143 -2.85 4.73 7.73
CA LEU A 143 -2.38 6.05 7.29
C LEU A 143 -2.43 7.10 8.40
N GLY A 144 -2.98 6.75 9.57
CA GLY A 144 -3.13 7.66 10.70
C GLY A 144 -4.22 8.70 10.46
N LEU A 145 -5.16 8.42 9.57
CA LEU A 145 -6.29 9.28 9.27
C LEU A 145 -7.48 8.93 10.19
N PRO A 146 -8.32 9.91 10.56
CA PRO A 146 -9.57 9.66 11.28
C PRO A 146 -10.45 8.63 10.57
N SER A 147 -11.24 7.89 11.35
CA SER A 147 -12.25 6.98 10.79
C SER A 147 -13.29 7.81 10.03
N LEU A 148 -13.49 7.49 8.75
CA LEU A 148 -14.57 8.07 7.96
C LEU A 148 -15.95 7.59 8.40
N VAL A 149 -16.00 6.48 9.16
CA VAL A 149 -17.19 6.05 9.86
C VAL A 149 -17.22 6.80 11.19
N SER A 150 -17.78 7.99 11.15
CA SER A 150 -17.83 8.92 12.28
C SER A 150 -19.18 8.90 13.00
N SER A 151 -20.26 8.47 12.33
CA SER A 151 -21.60 8.47 12.91
C SER A 151 -22.07 7.09 13.37
N ASP A 152 -22.84 7.05 14.46
CA ASP A 152 -23.54 5.85 14.91
C ASP A 152 -24.53 5.32 13.86
N THR A 153 -25.07 6.22 13.04
CA THR A 153 -25.95 5.89 11.91
C THR A 153 -25.22 5.09 10.83
N ASP A 154 -23.97 5.46 10.50
CA ASP A 154 -23.15 4.71 9.55
C ASP A 154 -22.84 3.31 10.10
N LEU A 155 -22.44 3.22 11.38
CA LEU A 155 -22.19 1.95 12.05
C LEU A 155 -23.43 1.04 12.04
N ALA A 156 -24.61 1.59 12.33
CA ALA A 156 -25.87 0.87 12.27
C ALA A 156 -26.19 0.39 10.84
N THR A 157 -26.05 1.27 9.84
CA THR A 157 -26.29 0.96 8.43
C THR A 157 -25.41 -0.20 7.96
N ILE A 158 -24.11 -0.17 8.28
CA ILE A 158 -23.18 -1.24 7.87
C ILE A 158 -23.54 -2.57 8.53
N ARG A 159 -23.93 -2.55 9.82
CA ARG A 159 -24.37 -3.76 10.54
C ARG A 159 -25.64 -4.35 9.93
N THR A 160 -26.59 -3.50 9.53
CA THR A 160 -27.80 -3.93 8.82
C THR A 160 -27.45 -4.57 7.48
N ILE A 161 -26.63 -3.91 6.65
CA ILE A 161 -26.17 -4.46 5.36
C ILE A 161 -25.46 -5.81 5.54
N LEU A 162 -24.57 -5.94 6.53
CA LEU A 162 -23.90 -7.21 6.84
C LEU A 162 -24.88 -8.32 7.24
N SER A 163 -26.00 -7.97 7.86
CA SER A 163 -27.03 -8.92 8.28
C SER A 163 -27.94 -9.32 7.12
N ASP A 164 -28.23 -8.37 6.22
CA ASP A 164 -29.17 -8.55 5.12
C ASP A 164 -28.56 -9.27 3.90
N TYR A 165 -27.30 -8.98 3.56
CA TYR A 165 -26.64 -9.50 2.36
C TYR A 165 -25.90 -10.84 2.55
N ALA A 166 -25.80 -11.33 3.79
CA ALA A 166 -25.12 -12.58 4.17
C ALA A 166 -23.76 -12.81 3.44
N PRO A 167 -22.77 -11.89 3.57
CA PRO A 167 -21.47 -12.06 2.93
C PRO A 167 -20.71 -13.27 3.50
N SER A 168 -19.58 -13.64 2.88
CA SER A 168 -18.74 -14.72 3.41
C SER A 168 -18.36 -14.46 4.88
N ASN A 169 -18.32 -15.51 5.70
CA ASN A 169 -18.01 -15.39 7.14
C ASN A 169 -16.66 -14.71 7.40
N GLU A 170 -15.68 -14.95 6.52
CA GLU A 170 -14.36 -14.30 6.60
C GLU A 170 -14.46 -12.79 6.38
N PHE A 171 -15.17 -12.37 5.33
CA PHE A 171 -15.41 -10.96 5.06
C PHE A 171 -16.18 -10.29 6.21
N ALA A 172 -17.24 -10.93 6.69
CA ALA A 172 -18.04 -10.43 7.81
C ALA A 172 -17.19 -10.24 9.07
N ALA A 173 -16.28 -11.18 9.37
CA ALA A 173 -15.36 -11.06 10.50
C ALA A 173 -14.42 -9.85 10.35
N GLN A 174 -13.86 -9.63 9.16
CA GLN A 174 -13.00 -8.48 8.90
C GLN A 174 -13.75 -7.16 9.05
N VAL A 175 -14.94 -7.02 8.46
CA VAL A 175 -15.76 -5.80 8.60
C VAL A 175 -16.12 -5.54 10.06
N ARG A 176 -16.44 -6.58 10.85
CA ARG A 176 -16.71 -6.43 12.29
C ARG A 176 -15.51 -5.92 13.08
N VAL A 177 -14.29 -6.38 12.77
CA VAL A 177 -13.06 -5.84 13.37
C VAL A 177 -12.93 -4.34 13.05
N TYR A 178 -13.18 -3.95 11.80
CA TYR A 178 -13.13 -2.54 11.41
C TYR A 178 -14.20 -1.68 12.09
N LEU A 179 -15.43 -2.20 12.24
CA LEU A 179 -16.49 -1.49 12.95
C LEU A 179 -16.14 -1.25 14.42
N ALA A 180 -15.54 -2.24 15.10
CA ALA A 180 -15.04 -2.07 16.46
C ALA A 180 -13.93 -1.01 16.50
N VAL A 181 -12.94 -1.10 15.61
CA VAL A 181 -11.87 -0.10 15.52
C VAL A 181 -12.43 1.31 15.31
N ALA A 182 -13.38 1.48 14.38
CA ALA A 182 -13.99 2.77 14.10
C ALA A 182 -14.71 3.36 15.32
N SER A 183 -15.50 2.53 16.04
CA SER A 183 -16.24 3.01 17.21
C SER A 183 -15.31 3.51 18.32
N PHE A 184 -14.20 2.82 18.57
CA PHE A 184 -13.25 3.21 19.61
C PHE A 184 -12.30 4.32 19.17
N ALA A 185 -11.90 4.37 17.90
CA ALA A 185 -10.99 5.38 17.38
C ALA A 185 -11.59 6.79 17.49
N ASN A 186 -12.88 6.95 17.22
CA ASN A 186 -13.56 8.24 17.34
C ASN A 186 -13.61 8.72 18.79
N VAL A 187 -13.90 7.82 19.73
CA VAL A 187 -13.97 8.15 21.16
C VAL A 187 -12.59 8.55 21.69
N LEU A 188 -11.53 7.81 21.33
CA LEU A 188 -10.16 8.14 21.74
C LEU A 188 -9.61 9.39 21.07
N SER A 189 -9.95 9.65 19.81
CA SER A 189 -9.46 10.85 19.11
C SER A 189 -9.99 12.13 19.76
N ASN A 190 -11.21 12.08 20.30
CA ASN A 190 -11.87 13.21 20.96
C ASN A 190 -11.59 13.31 22.47
N ASN A 191 -10.86 12.35 23.05
CA ASN A 191 -10.57 12.32 24.49
C ASN A 191 -9.10 12.64 24.75
N SER A 192 -8.84 13.43 25.79
CA SER A 192 -7.50 13.83 26.25
C SER A 192 -7.19 13.35 27.67
N ASN A 193 -7.99 12.44 28.22
CA ASN A 193 -7.83 11.96 29.59
C ASN A 193 -7.19 10.55 29.63
N ASP A 194 -5.96 10.49 30.15
CA ASP A 194 -5.12 9.28 30.28
C ASP A 194 -5.83 8.09 30.97
N GLU A 195 -6.65 8.36 32.00
CA GLU A 195 -7.37 7.30 32.73
C GLU A 195 -8.48 6.69 31.87
N ILE A 196 -9.18 7.54 31.10
CA ILE A 196 -10.24 7.11 30.20
C ILE A 196 -9.63 6.34 29.03
N ASP A 197 -8.51 6.81 28.49
CA ASP A 197 -7.79 6.15 27.40
C ASP A 197 -7.42 4.71 27.77
N SER A 198 -6.94 4.47 28.99
CA SER A 198 -6.60 3.13 29.48
C SER A 198 -7.83 2.21 29.61
N SER A 199 -8.95 2.75 30.08
CA SER A 199 -10.21 2.00 30.19
C SER A 199 -10.80 1.66 28.82
N LEU A 200 -10.75 2.61 27.88
CA LEU A 200 -11.22 2.43 26.50
C LEU A 200 -10.41 1.37 25.76
N VAL A 201 -9.08 1.35 25.92
CA VAL A 201 -8.23 0.31 25.33
C VAL A 201 -8.60 -1.07 25.87
N ARG A 202 -8.86 -1.21 27.17
CA ARG A 202 -9.31 -2.50 27.74
C ARG A 202 -10.67 -2.93 27.20
N MET A 203 -11.57 -1.98 26.97
CA MET A 203 -12.89 -2.25 26.41
C MET A 203 -12.78 -2.69 24.95
N LEU A 204 -11.93 -2.03 24.15
CA LEU A 204 -11.60 -2.45 22.80
C LEU A 204 -10.99 -3.86 22.78
N ASP A 205 -10.04 -4.15 23.67
CA ASP A 205 -9.43 -5.49 23.75
C ASP A 205 -10.48 -6.56 24.00
N SER A 206 -11.39 -6.33 24.95
CA SER A 206 -12.49 -7.25 25.24
C SER A 206 -13.44 -7.43 24.05
N GLU A 207 -13.75 -6.34 23.33
CA GLU A 207 -14.59 -6.40 22.13
C GLU A 207 -13.92 -7.21 21.03
N LEU A 208 -12.65 -6.93 20.73
CA LEU A 208 -11.88 -7.65 19.71
C LEU A 208 -11.68 -9.13 20.07
N ASP A 209 -11.49 -9.47 21.34
CA ASP A 209 -11.41 -10.87 21.80
C ASP A 209 -12.77 -11.58 21.71
N THR A 210 -13.87 -10.84 21.91
CA THR A 210 -15.23 -11.36 21.73
C THR A 210 -15.54 -11.62 20.25
N LEU A 211 -15.00 -10.81 19.32
CA LEU A 211 -15.14 -11.09 17.89
C LEU A 211 -14.56 -12.44 17.49
N LYS A 212 -13.44 -12.84 18.10
CA LYS A 212 -12.81 -14.15 17.86
C LYS A 212 -13.70 -15.32 18.27
N THR A 213 -14.41 -15.19 19.39
CA THR A 213 -15.30 -16.25 19.88
C THR A 213 -16.67 -16.24 19.21
N THR A 214 -17.12 -15.10 18.69
CA THR A 214 -18.41 -14.96 18.00
C THR A 214 -18.33 -15.25 16.50
N CYS A 215 -17.15 -15.09 15.88
CA CYS A 215 -16.92 -15.29 14.45
C CYS A 215 -16.07 -16.53 14.15
N ILE A 216 -16.23 -17.62 14.92
CA ILE A 216 -15.39 -18.83 14.80
C ILE A 216 -15.37 -19.39 13.38
N ASP A 217 -16.54 -19.48 12.73
CA ASP A 217 -16.71 -20.10 11.40
C ASP A 217 -16.11 -19.28 10.23
N GLY A 218 -15.53 -18.11 10.52
CA GLY A 218 -14.86 -17.25 9.54
C GLY A 218 -13.52 -16.71 10.03
N TRP A 219 -13.00 -17.19 11.17
CA TRP A 219 -11.80 -16.64 11.76
C TRP A 219 -10.55 -17.16 11.05
N THR A 220 -9.99 -16.34 10.17
CA THR A 220 -8.75 -16.67 9.46
C THR A 220 -7.54 -16.03 10.13
N ASP A 221 -6.34 -16.51 9.79
CA ASP A 221 -5.09 -15.88 10.22
C ASP A 221 -4.99 -14.41 9.79
N ILE A 222 -5.68 -14.01 8.71
CA ILE A 222 -5.75 -12.61 8.29
C ILE A 222 -6.59 -11.80 9.28
N ALA A 223 -7.76 -12.32 9.70
CA ALA A 223 -8.58 -11.68 10.72
C ALA A 223 -7.84 -11.57 12.07
N GLU A 224 -7.14 -12.63 12.49
CA GLU A 224 -6.28 -12.62 13.68
C GLU A 224 -5.21 -11.53 13.57
N LEU A 225 -4.54 -11.42 12.43
CA LEU A 225 -3.54 -10.39 12.21
C LEU A 225 -4.15 -8.99 12.26
N SER A 226 -5.30 -8.77 11.63
CA SER A 226 -5.99 -7.48 11.65
C SER A 226 -6.35 -7.04 13.08
N VAL A 227 -6.81 -7.97 13.93
CA VAL A 227 -7.06 -7.69 15.36
C VAL A 227 -5.77 -7.29 16.07
N LEU A 228 -4.69 -8.05 15.89
CA LEU A 228 -3.42 -7.75 16.54
C LEU A 228 -2.86 -6.39 16.11
N VAL A 229 -2.94 -6.07 14.83
CA VAL A 229 -2.49 -4.78 14.32
C VAL A 229 -3.36 -3.64 14.84
N ALA A 230 -4.69 -3.83 14.91
CA ALA A 230 -5.59 -2.89 15.55
C ALA A 230 -5.19 -2.64 17.02
N LYS A 231 -5.06 -3.70 17.84
CA LYS A 231 -4.60 -3.58 19.23
C LYS A 231 -3.30 -2.78 19.34
N LEU A 232 -2.32 -3.10 18.50
CA LEU A 232 -1.04 -2.38 18.51
C LEU A 232 -1.18 -0.89 18.18
N HIS A 233 -2.03 -0.51 17.22
CA HIS A 233 -2.26 0.90 16.89
C HIS A 233 -2.88 1.68 18.06
N PHE A 234 -3.80 1.05 18.80
CA PHE A 234 -4.43 1.66 19.98
C PHE A 234 -3.48 1.73 21.18
N TYR A 235 -2.70 0.67 21.42
CA TYR A 235 -1.66 0.70 22.45
C TYR A 235 -0.66 1.80 22.16
N ALA A 236 -0.20 1.90 20.91
CA ALA A 236 0.68 2.96 20.48
C ALA A 236 0.07 4.36 20.70
N LEU A 237 -1.18 4.58 20.29
CA LEU A 237 -1.85 5.87 20.51
C LEU A 237 -1.77 6.29 21.97
N VAL A 238 -2.19 5.41 22.90
CA VAL A 238 -2.19 5.72 24.33
C VAL A 238 -0.77 5.84 24.89
N ILE A 239 0.17 4.97 24.50
CA ILE A 239 1.58 5.09 24.87
C ILE A 239 2.15 6.45 24.46
N THR A 240 1.75 7.01 23.31
CA THR A 240 2.28 8.30 22.86
C THR A 240 1.72 9.51 23.58
N ARG A 241 0.56 9.36 24.23
CA ARG A 241 -0.10 10.41 25.03
C ARG A 241 0.29 10.37 26.50
N VAL A 242 0.38 9.16 27.06
CA VAL A 242 0.64 8.96 28.50
C VAL A 242 2.09 9.27 28.83
N ARG A 243 2.29 10.00 29.94
CA ARG A 243 3.62 10.40 30.44
C ARG A 243 4.54 9.19 30.65
N PRO A 244 5.84 9.31 30.34
CA PRO A 244 6.83 8.30 30.70
C PRO A 244 6.79 7.99 32.21
N GLY A 245 6.92 6.71 32.58
CA GLY A 245 6.92 6.25 33.97
C GLY A 245 5.53 5.97 34.57
N ALA A 246 4.44 6.20 33.85
CA ALA A 246 3.11 5.79 34.29
C ALA A 246 2.95 4.26 34.20
N THR A 247 2.41 3.64 35.24
CA THR A 247 2.16 2.18 35.28
C THR A 247 1.28 1.71 34.12
N SER A 248 0.29 2.51 33.70
CA SER A 248 -0.57 2.19 32.54
C SER A 248 0.24 2.11 31.24
N ARG A 249 1.20 3.01 31.04
CA ARG A 249 2.11 3.00 29.90
C ARG A 249 2.97 1.75 29.90
N ASP A 250 3.52 1.35 31.06
CA ASP A 250 4.35 0.14 31.17
C ASP A 250 3.55 -1.13 30.86
N ILE A 251 2.31 -1.21 31.34
CA ILE A 251 1.40 -2.31 31.00
C ILE A 251 1.15 -2.36 29.50
N LEU A 252 0.83 -1.23 28.87
CA LEU A 252 0.58 -1.16 27.43
C LEU A 252 1.83 -1.49 26.60
N LEU A 253 3.01 -1.12 27.07
CA LEU A 253 4.27 -1.51 26.44
C LEU A 253 4.44 -3.03 26.45
N LYS A 254 4.19 -3.70 27.59
CA LYS A 254 4.27 -5.17 27.69
C LYS A 254 3.23 -5.87 26.82
N LEU A 255 1.99 -5.34 26.77
CA LEU A 255 0.96 -5.85 25.86
C LEU A 255 1.39 -5.66 24.39
N GLY A 256 1.93 -4.49 24.04
CA GLY A 256 2.47 -4.19 22.72
C GLY A 256 3.63 -5.08 22.31
N LEU A 257 4.52 -5.45 23.24
CA LEU A 257 5.59 -6.44 23.01
C LEU A 257 4.99 -7.79 22.60
N GLY A 258 4.06 -8.33 23.40
CA GLY A 258 3.42 -9.61 23.12
C GLY A 258 2.68 -9.63 21.79
N VAL A 259 1.90 -8.57 21.50
CA VAL A 259 1.18 -8.42 20.24
C VAL A 259 2.13 -8.33 19.05
N SER A 260 3.20 -7.51 19.15
CA SER A 260 4.17 -7.35 18.05
C SER A 260 4.92 -8.64 17.75
N MET A 261 5.31 -9.39 18.79
CA MET A 261 5.92 -10.71 18.63
C MET A 261 4.96 -11.69 17.96
N ARG A 262 3.67 -11.70 18.35
CA ARG A 262 2.66 -12.56 17.75
C ARG A 262 2.44 -12.23 16.27
N ILE A 263 2.42 -10.94 15.90
CA ILE A 263 2.36 -10.48 14.51
C ILE A 263 3.54 -11.06 13.71
N ALA A 264 4.77 -10.89 14.20
CA ALA A 264 5.96 -11.41 13.54
C ALA A 264 5.95 -12.94 13.41
N HIS A 265 5.49 -13.65 14.44
CA HIS A 265 5.40 -15.10 14.44
C HIS A 265 4.36 -15.63 13.44
N LEU A 266 3.15 -15.07 13.43
CA LEU A 266 2.11 -15.42 12.45
C LEU A 266 2.59 -15.14 11.02
N ALA A 267 3.27 -14.02 10.82
CA ALA A 267 3.80 -13.67 9.52
C ALA A 267 4.89 -14.64 9.06
N HIS A 268 5.77 -15.04 9.98
CA HIS A 268 6.82 -16.02 9.70
C HIS A 268 6.26 -17.42 9.45
N ALA A 269 5.31 -17.89 10.26
CA ALA A 269 4.67 -19.20 10.07
C ALA A 269 4.07 -19.31 8.66
N ARG A 270 3.34 -18.28 8.22
CA ARG A 270 2.75 -18.23 6.88
C ARG A 270 3.78 -18.25 5.74
N LEU A 271 4.97 -17.66 5.95
CA LEU A 271 6.04 -17.71 4.95
C LEU A 271 6.50 -19.16 4.69
N HIS A 272 6.45 -20.02 5.71
CA HIS A 272 6.85 -21.43 5.62
C HIS A 272 5.69 -22.39 5.31
N ASP A 273 4.44 -21.94 5.47
CA ASP A 273 3.28 -22.69 5.02
C ASP A 273 3.32 -22.81 3.49
N ASN A 274 3.80 -23.96 3.03
CA ASN A 274 3.79 -24.37 1.64
C ASN A 274 2.51 -25.16 1.38
N PRO A 275 1.42 -24.56 0.87
CA PRO A 275 0.37 -25.33 0.25
C PRO A 275 0.98 -26.05 -0.94
N ILE A 276 1.13 -27.37 -0.78
CA ILE A 276 1.73 -28.35 -1.71
C ILE A 276 1.08 -28.29 -3.11
N GLU A 277 -0.05 -27.59 -3.27
CA GLU A 277 -0.89 -27.64 -4.47
C GLU A 277 -1.13 -26.30 -5.19
N THR A 278 -0.61 -25.17 -4.70
CA THR A 278 -0.83 -23.89 -5.41
C THR A 278 0.16 -23.73 -6.56
N HIS A 279 -0.32 -24.08 -7.75
CA HIS A 279 0.13 -23.72 -9.11
C HIS A 279 1.38 -22.83 -9.20
N ASN A 280 2.44 -23.32 -9.86
CA ASN A 280 3.53 -22.64 -10.61
C ASN A 280 4.09 -21.26 -10.15
N LEU A 281 3.66 -20.70 -9.04
CA LEU A 281 4.04 -19.40 -8.52
C LEU A 281 5.24 -19.58 -7.61
N THR A 282 6.24 -18.73 -7.78
CA THR A 282 7.36 -18.66 -6.85
C THR A 282 6.86 -18.19 -5.48
N LEU A 283 7.59 -18.53 -4.41
CA LEU A 283 7.29 -18.04 -3.05
C LEU A 283 7.07 -16.52 -3.05
N GLN A 284 7.93 -15.79 -3.76
CA GLN A 284 7.84 -14.35 -3.90
C GLN A 284 6.55 -13.88 -4.60
N GLN A 285 6.12 -14.56 -5.67
CA GLN A 285 4.86 -14.23 -6.33
C GLN A 285 3.66 -14.45 -5.41
N ARG A 286 3.66 -15.55 -4.63
CA ARG A 286 2.62 -15.83 -3.64
C ARG A 286 2.58 -14.76 -2.54
N GLN A 287 3.74 -14.35 -2.03
CA GLN A 287 3.79 -13.31 -1.00
C GLN A 287 3.24 -11.96 -1.51
N ARG A 288 3.41 -11.67 -2.80
CA ARG A 288 2.89 -10.44 -3.43
C ARG A 288 1.38 -10.45 -3.67
N THR A 289 0.69 -11.59 -3.55
CA THR A 289 -0.78 -11.62 -3.61
C THR A 289 -1.43 -11.21 -2.28
N HIS A 290 -0.66 -11.03 -1.21
CA HIS A 290 -1.21 -10.58 0.06
C HIS A 290 -1.59 -9.09 0.04
N PRO A 291 -2.62 -8.69 0.79
CA PRO A 291 -2.99 -7.27 0.91
C PRO A 291 -1.83 -6.44 1.44
N LYS A 292 -1.58 -5.25 0.89
CA LYS A 292 -0.47 -4.36 1.34
C LYS A 292 -0.51 -4.08 2.86
N ASN A 293 -1.69 -4.03 3.45
CA ASN A 293 -1.89 -3.79 4.88
C ASN A 293 -1.28 -4.87 5.78
N TYR A 294 -1.16 -6.11 5.28
CA TYR A 294 -0.45 -7.18 5.96
C TYR A 294 1.00 -6.77 6.27
N PHE A 295 1.71 -6.30 5.24
CA PHE A 295 3.09 -5.87 5.37
C PHE A 295 3.22 -4.56 6.15
N ARG A 296 2.24 -3.64 6.03
CA ARG A 296 2.22 -2.42 6.85
C ARG A 296 2.10 -2.75 8.35
N GLY A 297 1.22 -3.68 8.72
CA GLY A 297 1.08 -4.15 10.09
C GLY A 297 2.35 -4.79 10.64
N LEU A 298 3.00 -5.65 9.84
CA LEU A 298 4.28 -6.26 10.19
C LEU A 298 5.40 -5.22 10.35
N ALA A 299 5.47 -4.24 9.44
CA ALA A 299 6.46 -3.18 9.51
C ALA A 299 6.27 -2.32 10.77
N PHE A 300 5.02 -1.97 11.08
CA PHE A 300 4.68 -1.23 12.28
C PHE A 300 5.07 -2.00 13.56
N ALA A 301 4.73 -3.28 13.66
CA ALA A 301 5.16 -4.14 14.77
C ALA A 301 6.69 -4.21 14.92
N THR A 302 7.41 -4.30 13.80
CA THR A 302 8.87 -4.36 13.78
C THR A 302 9.48 -3.06 14.30
N VAL A 303 8.97 -1.91 13.86
CA VAL A 303 9.41 -0.60 14.34
C VAL A 303 9.09 -0.41 15.81
N PHE A 304 7.92 -0.85 16.26
CA PHE A 304 7.53 -0.81 17.68
C PHE A 304 8.52 -1.60 18.55
N LEU A 305 8.86 -2.83 18.16
CA LEU A 305 9.87 -3.66 18.83
C LEU A 305 11.25 -3.00 18.84
N LEU A 306 11.69 -2.46 17.70
CA LEU A 306 12.97 -1.77 17.59
C LEU A 306 13.06 -0.60 18.56
N ARG A 307 12.06 0.29 18.53
CA ARG A 307 12.07 1.54 19.30
C ARG A 307 11.96 1.30 20.80
N TYR A 308 10.99 0.52 21.24
CA TYR A 308 10.65 0.43 22.66
C TYR A 308 11.39 -0.67 23.42
N PHE A 309 11.95 -1.66 22.72
CA PHE A 309 12.57 -2.83 23.35
C PHE A 309 14.00 -3.07 22.86
N SER A 310 14.19 -3.32 21.56
CA SER A 310 15.50 -3.73 21.04
C SER A 310 16.58 -2.66 21.22
N LEU A 311 16.25 -1.39 21.01
CA LEU A 311 17.18 -0.28 21.13
C LEU A 311 17.08 0.43 22.50
N ASN A 312 16.11 0.09 23.33
CA ASN A 312 15.89 0.77 24.59
C ASN A 312 16.77 0.20 25.71
N SER A 313 17.76 0.98 26.16
CA SER A 313 18.70 0.52 27.19
C SER A 313 18.08 0.37 28.59
N ALA A 314 16.87 0.88 28.82
CA ALA A 314 16.17 0.77 30.09
C ALA A 314 15.41 -0.58 30.25
N VAL A 315 15.28 -1.34 29.18
CA VAL A 315 14.55 -2.62 29.16
C VAL A 315 15.45 -3.77 29.63
N HIS A 316 14.86 -4.80 30.23
CA HIS A 316 15.59 -5.99 30.65
C HIS A 316 16.27 -6.69 29.46
N THR A 317 17.49 -7.17 29.64
CA THR A 317 18.31 -7.80 28.57
C THR A 317 17.58 -8.94 27.85
N ASP A 318 16.80 -9.72 28.59
CA ASP A 318 16.06 -10.85 28.01
C ASP A 318 14.95 -10.39 27.05
N GLU A 319 14.23 -9.32 27.40
CA GLU A 319 13.19 -8.75 26.54
C GLU A 319 13.81 -8.04 25.34
N GLN A 320 14.96 -7.39 25.53
CA GLN A 320 15.73 -6.78 24.45
C GLN A 320 16.15 -7.83 23.42
N GLN A 321 16.73 -8.95 23.88
CA GLN A 321 17.13 -10.05 23.00
C GLN A 321 15.93 -10.71 22.32
N LEU A 322 14.83 -10.89 23.05
CA LEU A 322 13.60 -11.46 22.52
C LEU A 322 13.00 -10.58 21.41
N ALA A 323 12.96 -9.26 21.63
CA ALA A 323 12.53 -8.30 20.61
C ALA A 323 13.46 -8.32 19.40
N ALA A 324 14.79 -8.32 19.61
CA ALA A 324 15.77 -8.38 18.53
C ALA A 324 15.59 -9.64 17.64
N ASN A 325 15.32 -10.80 18.25
CA ASN A 325 15.04 -12.04 17.52
C ASN A 325 13.81 -11.89 16.61
N HIS A 326 12.73 -11.26 17.10
CA HIS A 326 11.51 -11.05 16.30
C HIS A 326 11.68 -9.98 15.23
N VAL A 327 12.51 -8.95 15.47
CA VAL A 327 12.90 -7.98 14.46
C VAL A 327 13.67 -8.67 13.33
N MET A 328 14.60 -9.58 13.66
CA MET A 328 15.33 -10.37 12.66
C MET A 328 14.39 -11.28 11.86
N MET A 329 13.39 -11.89 12.49
CA MET A 329 12.36 -12.66 11.78
C MET A 329 11.60 -11.79 10.77
N ALA A 330 11.12 -10.63 11.19
CA ALA A 330 10.38 -9.73 10.30
C ALA A 330 11.26 -9.20 9.16
N HIS A 331 12.49 -8.80 9.46
CA HIS A 331 13.49 -8.38 8.47
C HIS A 331 13.74 -9.47 7.42
N HIS A 332 13.88 -10.74 7.83
CA HIS A 332 14.03 -11.86 6.91
C HIS A 332 12.82 -12.05 5.99
N ILE A 333 11.60 -11.87 6.49
CA ILE A 333 10.38 -11.91 5.66
C ILE A 333 10.44 -10.83 4.58
N PHE A 334 10.73 -9.58 4.96
CA PHE A 334 10.84 -8.48 4.00
C PHE A 334 11.96 -8.69 2.99
N GLN A 335 13.13 -9.18 3.40
CA GLN A 335 14.21 -9.51 2.49
C GLN A 335 13.81 -10.61 1.49
N THR A 336 13.09 -11.63 1.95
CA THR A 336 12.63 -12.74 1.09
C THR A 336 11.57 -12.28 0.09
N CYS A 337 10.72 -11.35 0.48
CA CYS A 337 9.69 -10.78 -0.39
C CYS A 337 10.27 -9.76 -1.40
N ALA A 338 11.42 -9.14 -1.11
CA ALA A 338 12.03 -8.14 -1.97
C ALA A 338 12.56 -8.70 -3.30
N THR A 339 12.10 -8.12 -4.41
CA THR A 339 12.66 -8.29 -5.77
C THR A 339 13.81 -7.33 -6.05
N SER A 340 13.79 -6.18 -5.41
CA SER A 340 14.75 -5.10 -5.58
C SER A 340 14.94 -4.40 -4.23
N PRO A 341 16.14 -3.87 -3.93
CA PRO A 341 16.34 -3.04 -2.74
C PRO A 341 15.41 -1.82 -2.67
N GLN A 342 14.85 -1.40 -3.82
CA GLN A 342 14.00 -0.21 -3.93
C GLN A 342 12.49 -0.51 -3.91
N ASP A 343 12.08 -1.78 -3.94
CA ASP A 343 10.66 -2.08 -3.79
C ASP A 343 10.20 -1.91 -2.33
N GLU A 344 8.89 -2.00 -2.10
CA GLU A 344 8.28 -1.80 -0.77
C GLU A 344 8.96 -2.64 0.31
N CYS A 345 9.20 -3.93 0.03
CA CYS A 345 9.80 -4.85 0.99
C CYS A 345 11.30 -4.59 1.19
N GLY A 346 12.03 -4.31 0.12
CA GLY A 346 13.45 -3.94 0.19
C GLY A 346 13.68 -2.66 0.98
N ARG A 347 12.81 -1.66 0.82
CA ARG A 347 12.84 -0.41 1.60
C ARG A 347 12.54 -0.65 3.08
N ALA A 348 11.56 -1.50 3.40
CA ALA A 348 11.26 -1.89 4.78
C ALA A 348 12.47 -2.58 5.45
N ALA A 349 13.07 -3.56 4.77
CA ALA A 349 14.25 -4.25 5.26
C ALA A 349 15.43 -3.28 5.50
N THR A 350 15.68 -2.38 4.54
CA THR A 350 16.75 -1.39 4.65
C THR A 350 16.48 -0.37 5.77
N LEU A 351 15.22 0.00 5.99
CA LEU A 351 14.83 0.81 7.15
C LEU A 351 15.24 0.10 8.44
N PHE A 352 14.86 -1.17 8.62
CA PHE A 352 15.15 -1.89 9.86
C PHE A 352 16.65 -2.04 10.09
N GLU A 353 17.43 -2.32 9.04
CA GLU A 353 18.89 -2.35 9.14
C GLU A 353 19.48 -0.99 9.55
N THR A 354 18.92 0.10 9.03
CA THR A 354 19.37 1.45 9.36
C THR A 354 19.05 1.79 10.83
N LEU A 355 17.83 1.46 11.28
CA LEU A 355 17.41 1.67 12.66
C LEU A 355 18.20 0.80 13.64
N ALA A 356 18.43 -0.48 13.32
CA ALA A 356 19.14 -1.43 14.18
C ALA A 356 20.63 -1.09 14.40
N ARG A 357 21.22 -0.25 13.53
CA ARG A 357 22.61 0.23 13.68
C ARG A 357 22.74 1.44 14.60
N GLN A 358 21.63 2.00 15.09
CA GLN A 358 21.66 3.14 16.00
C GLN A 358 22.22 2.75 17.36
N ALA A 359 22.81 3.74 18.04
CA ALA A 359 23.18 3.58 19.44
C ALA A 359 21.92 3.34 20.29
N PRO A 360 22.04 2.70 21.48
CA PRO A 360 20.92 2.52 22.38
C PRO A 360 20.21 3.85 22.67
N ILE A 361 18.89 3.85 22.57
CA ILE A 361 18.00 4.98 22.78
C ILE A 361 17.77 5.12 24.29
N SER A 362 18.02 6.32 24.82
CA SER A 362 17.67 6.67 26.21
C SER A 362 16.16 6.69 26.41
N ALA A 363 15.68 6.35 27.61
CA ALA A 363 14.26 6.39 27.96
C ALA A 363 13.63 7.78 27.69
N ASP A 364 14.40 8.86 27.86
CA ASP A 364 13.94 10.24 27.64
C ASP A 364 13.83 10.61 26.15
N ALA A 365 14.53 9.89 25.27
CA ALA A 365 14.47 10.11 23.82
C ALA A 365 13.22 9.49 23.17
N THR A 366 12.28 8.98 23.96
CA THR A 366 11.06 8.34 23.45
C THR A 366 9.99 9.33 22.97
N LYS A 367 10.16 10.64 23.19
CA LYS A 367 9.22 11.65 22.70
C LYS A 367 9.18 11.62 21.16
N LEU A 368 7.99 11.35 20.61
CA LEU A 368 7.76 11.40 19.18
C LEU A 368 7.56 12.85 18.72
N ARG A 369 7.89 13.10 17.45
CA ARG A 369 7.61 14.39 16.79
C ARG A 369 6.13 14.57 16.45
N LEU A 370 5.44 13.46 16.18
CA LEU A 370 4.00 13.41 15.92
C LEU A 370 3.35 12.50 16.96
N THR A 371 2.18 12.87 17.48
CA THR A 371 1.48 12.12 18.54
C THR A 371 -0.01 11.93 18.26
N ASP A 372 -0.51 12.51 17.19
CA ASP A 372 -1.93 12.58 16.81
C ASP A 372 -2.38 11.45 15.87
N ARG A 373 -1.44 10.73 15.24
CA ARG A 373 -1.72 9.74 14.17
C ARG A 373 -1.63 8.27 14.61
N MET A 374 -2.11 7.96 15.83
CA MET A 374 -2.08 6.58 16.38
C MET A 374 -0.69 5.93 16.26
N GLY A 375 -0.63 4.64 15.93
CA GLY A 375 0.62 3.92 15.63
C GLY A 375 1.43 4.46 14.45
N VAL A 376 0.82 5.23 13.54
CA VAL A 376 1.53 5.77 12.36
C VAL A 376 2.54 6.84 12.76
N SER A 377 2.27 7.58 13.84
CA SER A 377 3.24 8.49 14.46
C SER A 377 4.60 7.84 14.73
N ILE A 378 4.59 6.60 15.22
CA ILE A 378 5.83 5.84 15.51
C ILE A 378 6.55 5.49 14.21
N LEU A 379 5.81 5.11 13.17
CA LEU A 379 6.39 4.73 11.87
C LEU A 379 7.02 5.94 11.17
N LEU A 380 6.34 7.09 11.17
CA LEU A 380 6.83 8.34 10.58
C LEU A 380 8.07 8.86 11.32
N ASP A 381 8.08 8.76 12.66
CA ASP A 381 9.25 9.13 13.46
C ASP A 381 10.44 8.22 13.17
N ALA A 382 10.22 6.91 13.06
CA ALA A 382 11.27 5.95 12.72
C ALA A 382 11.86 6.18 11.33
N VAL A 383 11.02 6.48 10.35
CA VAL A 383 11.45 6.86 9.00
C VAL A 383 12.33 8.11 9.04
N SER A 384 11.88 9.14 9.76
CA SER A 384 12.60 10.41 9.87
C SER A 384 13.96 10.20 10.54
N THR A 385 13.97 9.41 11.61
CA THR A 385 15.20 9.01 12.31
C THR A 385 16.15 8.26 11.38
N ALA A 386 15.64 7.33 10.56
CA ALA A 386 16.48 6.60 9.61
C ALA A 386 17.00 7.49 8.47
N SER A 387 16.26 8.51 8.05
CA SER A 387 16.75 9.53 7.12
C SER A 387 17.92 10.32 7.72
N GLU A 388 17.79 10.74 8.98
CA GLU A 388 18.83 11.49 9.70
C GLU A 388 20.11 10.66 9.89
N VAL A 389 19.96 9.37 10.25
CA VAL A 389 21.10 8.43 10.35
C VAL A 389 21.81 8.25 9.01
N ARG A 390 21.10 8.40 7.89
CA ARG A 390 21.68 8.39 6.53
C ARG A 390 22.29 9.75 6.13
N GLY A 391 22.33 10.73 7.02
CA GLY A 391 22.87 12.07 6.76
C GLY A 391 21.94 12.96 5.94
N ARG A 392 20.64 12.63 5.85
CA ARG A 392 19.63 13.43 5.17
C ARG A 392 18.77 14.14 6.24
N PRO A 393 19.01 15.43 6.52
CA PRO A 393 18.21 16.16 7.51
C PRO A 393 16.74 16.18 7.07
N VAL A 394 15.84 15.95 8.02
CA VAL A 394 14.40 16.00 7.79
C VAL A 394 13.84 17.22 8.52
N GLU A 395 13.43 18.23 7.77
CA GLU A 395 12.63 19.33 8.30
C GLU A 395 11.18 18.85 8.38
N ILE A 396 10.75 18.47 9.57
CA ILE A 396 9.33 18.28 9.84
C ILE A 396 8.79 19.65 10.18
N ALA A 397 8.06 20.25 9.23
CA ALA A 397 7.25 21.41 9.55
C ALA A 397 6.24 20.97 10.62
N GLU A 398 6.42 21.45 11.85
CA GLU A 398 5.37 21.36 12.87
C GLU A 398 4.17 22.10 12.28
N TYR A 399 3.14 21.34 11.88
CA TYR A 399 1.87 21.93 11.52
C TYR A 399 1.33 22.62 12.78
N GLU A 400 1.31 23.96 12.76
CA GLU A 400 0.60 24.73 13.77
C GLU A 400 -0.83 24.19 13.85
N SER A 401 -1.16 23.53 14.96
CA SER A 401 -2.47 22.95 15.21
C SER A 401 -3.55 24.01 14.98
N PRO A 402 -4.41 23.88 13.95
CA PRO A 402 -5.47 24.83 13.71
C PRO A 402 -6.60 24.57 14.71
N GLY A 403 -6.53 25.14 15.92
CA GLY A 403 -7.62 24.88 16.88
C GLY A 403 -7.49 25.34 18.33
N ALA A 404 -6.71 26.37 18.63
CA ALA A 404 -6.92 27.14 19.86
C ALA A 404 -7.28 28.59 19.50
N THR A 405 -8.40 28.77 18.82
CA THR A 405 -9.06 30.09 18.73
C THR A 405 -9.55 30.46 20.13
N SER A 406 -8.65 31.09 20.89
CA SER A 406 -9.06 31.94 22.00
C SER A 406 -10.03 32.98 21.45
N ILE A 407 -11.29 32.86 21.84
CA ILE A 407 -12.32 33.87 21.62
C ILE A 407 -11.87 35.12 22.37
N CYS A 408 -11.08 35.96 21.71
CA CYS A 408 -10.83 37.31 22.15
C CYS A 408 -12.01 38.17 21.70
N HIS A 409 -12.86 38.52 22.67
CA HIS A 409 -13.88 39.55 22.53
C HIS A 409 -13.23 40.85 22.03
N LYS A 410 -13.39 41.16 20.74
CA LYS A 410 -13.45 42.55 20.26
C LYS A 410 -14.83 42.80 19.68
N GLN A 411 -15.63 43.39 20.54
CA GLN A 411 -16.87 44.07 20.21
C GLN A 411 -16.54 45.24 19.28
N GLU A 412 -16.88 45.13 18.01
CA GLU A 412 -17.09 46.29 17.15
C GLU A 412 -18.28 46.01 16.24
N SER A 413 -19.31 46.83 16.48
CA SER A 413 -20.63 46.81 15.89
C SER A 413 -20.61 47.38 14.47
N TYR A 414 -21.01 46.59 13.48
CA TYR A 414 -21.65 47.10 12.27
C TYR A 414 -22.79 46.16 11.86
N ILE A 415 -24.01 46.66 11.99
CA ILE A 415 -25.20 46.16 11.28
C ILE A 415 -25.17 46.81 9.90
N VAL A 416 -25.28 46.04 8.82
CA VAL A 416 -26.14 46.28 7.63
C VAL A 416 -26.05 45.09 6.65
N ASN A 417 -27.19 44.40 6.54
CA ASN A 417 -27.82 43.72 5.40
C ASN A 417 -27.01 42.88 4.39
N GLY A 418 -27.34 41.57 4.39
CA GLY A 418 -27.95 40.92 3.23
C GLY A 418 -27.03 40.39 2.14
N GLU A 419 -26.56 39.14 2.30
CA GLU A 419 -26.48 38.08 1.29
C GLU A 419 -25.75 36.87 1.91
N LEU A 420 -26.28 35.66 1.71
CA LEU A 420 -25.63 34.40 2.10
C LEU A 420 -24.39 34.18 1.22
N PRO A 421 -23.18 33.97 1.79
CA PRO A 421 -22.18 33.18 1.11
C PRO A 421 -22.24 31.75 1.63
N ALA A 422 -22.62 30.84 0.74
CA ALA A 422 -22.22 29.44 0.85
C ALA A 422 -20.69 29.39 0.73
N SER A 423 -20.01 29.48 1.88
CA SER A 423 -18.57 29.26 2.00
C SER A 423 -18.35 28.29 3.16
N SER A 424 -18.67 27.01 2.93
CA SER A 424 -18.07 25.96 3.75
C SER A 424 -16.58 25.96 3.44
N ALA A 425 -15.78 26.50 4.37
CA ALA A 425 -14.34 26.30 4.32
C ALA A 425 -14.08 24.78 4.26
N PRO A 426 -13.24 24.29 3.33
CA PRO A 426 -12.92 22.87 3.26
C PRO A 426 -12.36 22.45 4.62
N GLU A 427 -12.88 21.35 5.19
CA GLU A 427 -12.40 20.87 6.49
C GLU A 427 -10.88 20.60 6.42
N PRO A 428 -10.10 20.92 7.47
CA PRO A 428 -8.64 20.81 7.45
C PRO A 428 -8.10 19.44 7.00
N TRP A 429 -8.83 18.36 7.26
CA TRP A 429 -8.44 17.00 6.83
C TRP A 429 -8.64 16.73 5.33
N LEU A 430 -9.48 17.51 4.63
CA LEU A 430 -9.60 17.46 3.16
C LEU A 430 -8.35 18.06 2.47
N ALA A 431 -7.67 19.01 3.12
CA ALA A 431 -6.36 19.50 2.68
C ALA A 431 -5.26 18.42 2.88
N GLU A 432 -5.35 17.65 3.97
CA GLU A 432 -4.48 16.47 4.19
C GLU A 432 -4.74 15.36 3.17
N LEU A 433 -6.00 15.14 2.78
CA LEU A 433 -6.35 14.21 1.70
C LEU A 433 -5.89 14.71 0.32
N THR A 434 -5.80 16.02 0.06
CA THR A 434 -5.36 16.54 -1.25
C THR A 434 -3.84 16.58 -1.42
N LEU A 435 -3.07 16.71 -0.33
CA LEU A 435 -1.63 16.37 -0.32
C LEU A 435 -1.37 14.86 -0.48
N SER A 436 -2.40 14.03 -0.24
CA SER A 436 -2.35 12.57 -0.28
C SER A 436 -2.92 11.99 -1.59
N ASN A 437 -3.93 12.62 -2.21
CA ASN A 437 -4.79 11.99 -3.22
C ASN A 437 -4.23 11.93 -4.65
N ASN A 438 -3.21 12.73 -5.00
CA ASN A 438 -2.57 12.57 -6.32
C ASN A 438 -1.51 11.46 -6.35
N ASP A 439 -1.22 10.86 -5.18
CA ASP A 439 -0.10 9.94 -4.95
C ASP A 439 -0.47 8.70 -4.12
N LEU A 440 -1.72 8.59 -3.63
CA LEU A 440 -2.12 7.55 -2.65
C LEU A 440 -2.19 6.14 -3.23
N TRP A 441 -2.52 6.04 -4.52
CA TRP A 441 -2.66 4.76 -5.23
C TRP A 441 -1.41 4.38 -6.03
N ASN A 442 -0.49 5.31 -6.23
CA ASN A 442 0.85 5.07 -6.77
C ASN A 442 1.89 5.21 -5.64
N ASP A 443 2.14 4.12 -4.90
CA ASP A 443 3.39 3.82 -4.18
C ASP A 443 3.99 4.81 -3.14
N THR A 444 3.35 5.92 -2.76
CA THR A 444 4.02 6.93 -1.90
C THR A 444 4.06 6.67 -0.39
N VAL A 445 3.18 5.83 0.16
CA VAL A 445 3.26 5.48 1.59
C VAL A 445 4.56 4.72 1.91
N TRP A 446 5.14 4.05 0.91
CA TRP A 446 6.49 3.50 1.02
C TRP A 446 7.58 4.47 0.50
N ASP A 447 7.22 5.48 -0.28
CA ASP A 447 8.13 6.59 -0.58
C ASP A 447 8.42 7.47 0.65
N ILE A 448 7.61 7.36 1.71
CA ILE A 448 7.98 7.83 3.05
C ILE A 448 9.36 7.27 3.46
N PHE A 449 9.71 6.02 3.13
CA PHE A 449 11.04 5.47 3.44
C PHE A 449 12.18 6.11 2.61
N ASN A 450 11.81 6.94 1.62
CA ASN A 450 12.61 7.94 0.90
C ASN A 450 14.03 7.50 0.51
N PHE A 451 14.13 6.36 -0.15
CA PHE A 451 15.36 5.88 -0.80
C PHE A 451 15.42 6.38 -2.26
N GLN A 452 15.41 7.69 -2.51
CA GLN A 452 15.95 8.17 -3.79
C GLN A 452 17.45 7.86 -3.81
N ALA A 453 17.86 6.88 -4.61
CA ALA A 453 19.25 6.74 -5.02
C ALA A 453 19.65 8.06 -5.69
N GLY A 454 20.76 8.63 -5.24
CA GLY A 454 21.31 9.85 -5.84
C GLY A 454 21.66 9.60 -7.29
N PHE A 455 20.70 9.75 -8.19
CA PHE A 455 21.00 10.24 -9.51
C PHE A 455 21.16 11.75 -9.33
N PRO A 456 22.35 12.33 -9.56
CA PRO A 456 22.38 13.75 -9.83
C PRO A 456 21.41 13.95 -11.00
N GLN A 457 20.34 14.72 -10.79
CA GLN A 457 19.70 15.39 -11.90
C GLN A 457 20.83 16.21 -12.53
N ALA A 458 21.44 15.67 -13.58
CA ALA A 458 22.27 16.44 -14.46
C ALA A 458 21.34 17.53 -14.97
N SER A 459 21.53 18.74 -14.46
CA SER A 459 20.95 19.94 -15.02
C SER A 459 21.32 19.93 -16.49
N LEU A 460 20.37 19.56 -17.33
CA LEU A 460 20.42 19.78 -18.77
C LEU A 460 20.23 21.28 -19.01
N HIS A 461 21.15 22.10 -18.50
CA HIS A 461 21.40 23.41 -19.04
C HIS A 461 22.42 23.22 -20.16
N PRO A 462 22.05 23.46 -21.43
CA PRO A 462 23.05 23.57 -22.48
C PRO A 462 23.98 24.73 -22.14
N PRO A 463 25.30 24.60 -22.33
CA PRO A 463 26.22 25.71 -22.09
C PRO A 463 25.87 26.84 -23.05
N GLU A 464 25.57 28.03 -22.51
CA GLU A 464 25.52 29.26 -23.28
C GLU A 464 26.88 29.49 -23.93
N MET A 465 26.93 29.29 -25.25
CA MET A 465 28.06 29.73 -26.05
C MET A 465 28.01 31.26 -26.15
N HIS A 466 28.74 31.94 -25.28
CA HIS A 466 29.13 33.32 -25.55
C HIS A 466 30.13 33.34 -26.71
N ALA A 467 29.64 33.76 -27.88
CA ALA A 467 30.50 34.22 -28.96
C ALA A 467 31.13 35.56 -28.52
N GLN A 468 32.44 35.54 -28.26
CA GLN A 468 33.22 36.77 -28.21
C GLN A 468 33.48 37.25 -29.64
N LEU A 469 33.06 38.49 -29.90
CA LEU A 469 33.52 39.35 -30.99
C LEU A 469 34.37 40.47 -30.38
#